data_AF-A0A958IVQ4-F1
#
_entry.id   AF-A0A958IVQ4-F1
#
_cell.length_a   1.000
_cell.length_b   1.000
_cell.length_c   1.000
_cell.angle_alpha   90.00
_cell.angle_beta   90.00
_cell.angle_gamma   90.00
#
_symmetry.space_group_name_H-M   'P 1'
#
loop_
_entity.id
_entity.type
_entity.pdbx_description
1 polymer ?
#
loop_
_entity_poly.entity_id
_entity_poly.type
_entity_poly.pdbx_seq_one_letter_code
_entity_poly.pdbx_strand_id
1 'polypeptide(L)' 'FLGVDGIHFDFGLMTPNLMEGRVNQLMMKVSRETILVADSSKFGKRSV' A
#
# COMPACT_ATOMS: atom_id res chain seq x y z
N PHE A 1 -3.33 -8.57 -6.43
CA PHE A 1 -1.98 -7.97 -6.39
C PHE A 1 -2.11 -6.48 -6.16
N LEU A 2 -1.26 -5.89 -5.34
CA LEU A 2 -1.28 -4.46 -4.99
C LEU A 2 0.13 -3.88 -5.09
N GLY A 3 0.29 -2.76 -5.78
CA GLY A 3 1.51 -1.95 -5.76
C GLY A 3 1.42 -0.85 -4.71
N VAL A 4 2.57 -0.33 -4.26
CA VAL A 4 2.64 0.73 -3.24
C VAL A 4 3.81 1.69 -3.50
N ASP A 5 3.69 2.89 -2.94
CA ASP A 5 4.73 3.92 -2.99
C ASP A 5 5.63 3.92 -1.75
N GLY A 6 5.14 3.41 -0.63
CA GLY A 6 5.90 3.25 0.60
C GLY A 6 5.41 2.11 1.48
N ILE A 7 6.34 1.52 2.23
CA ILE A 7 6.09 0.52 3.27
C ILE A 7 6.75 1.03 4.54
N HIS A 8 5.93 1.37 5.53
CA HIS A 8 6.41 1.80 6.84
C HIS A 8 5.91 0.84 7.91
N PHE A 9 6.79 0.40 8.82
CA PHE A 9 6.43 -0.60 9.82
C PHE A 9 5.34 -0.11 10.79
N ASP A 10 5.39 1.17 11.17
CA ASP A 10 4.37 1.76 12.06
C ASP A 10 3.09 2.26 11.35
N PHE A 11 3.16 2.66 10.07
CA PHE A 11 2.05 3.32 9.35
C PHE A 11 1.42 2.45 8.25
N GLY A 12 2.04 1.31 7.92
CA GLY A 12 1.56 0.40 6.89
C GLY A 12 1.94 0.80 5.46
N LEU A 13 1.07 0.46 4.52
CA LEU A 13 1.22 0.70 3.09
C LEU A 13 0.81 2.12 2.71
N MET A 14 1.60 2.80 1.89
CA MET A 14 1.40 4.20 1.54
C MET A 14 1.21 4.39 0.02
N THR A 15 0.27 5.26 -0.33
CA THR A 15 0.07 5.86 -1.67
C THR A 15 -0.23 7.36 -1.46
N PRO A 16 0.30 8.28 -2.29
CA PRO A 16 0.10 9.71 -2.12
C PRO A 16 -1.35 10.15 -2.39
N ASN A 17 -2.13 9.33 -3.11
CA ASN A 17 -3.50 9.68 -3.46
C ASN A 17 -4.50 9.08 -2.47
N LEU A 18 -5.21 9.94 -1.73
CA LEU A 18 -6.20 9.52 -0.73
C LEU A 18 -7.32 8.65 -1.33
N MET A 19 -7.77 8.96 -2.54
CA MET A 19 -8.83 8.20 -3.22
C MET A 19 -8.32 6.82 -3.63
N GLU A 20 -7.10 6.73 -4.15
CA GLU A 20 -6.45 5.45 -4.44
C GLU A 20 -6.28 4.62 -3.16
N GLY A 21 -5.81 5.23 -2.07
CA GLY A 21 -5.69 4.57 -0.77
C GLY A 21 -7.02 3.99 -0.29
N ARG A 22 -8.12 4.73 -0.44
CA ARG A 22 -9.47 4.26 -0.07
C ARG A 22 -9.93 3.09 -0.95
N VAL A 23 -9.66 3.13 -2.24
CA VAL A 23 -9.98 2.03 -3.17
C VAL A 23 -9.13 0.80 -2.83
N ASN A 24 -7.83 0.95 -2.63
CA ASN A 24 -6.91 -0.12 -2.26
C ASN A 24 -7.35 -0.80 -0.95
N GLN A 25 -7.75 -0.02 0.07
CA GLN A 25 -8.29 -0.56 1.32
C GLN A 25 -9.57 -1.39 1.10
N LEU A 26 -10.49 -0.93 0.26
CA LEU A 26 -11.70 -1.67 -0.08
C LEU A 26 -11.37 -2.96 -0.84
N MET A 27 -10.47 -2.88 -1.83
CA MET A 27 -9.99 -4.04 -2.59
C MET A 27 -9.37 -5.09 -1.67
N MET A 28 -8.52 -4.67 -0.73
CA MET A 28 -7.92 -5.56 0.28
C MET A 28 -8.99 -6.22 1.15
N LYS A 29 -10.00 -5.47 1.58
CA LYS A 29 -11.07 -5.96 2.46
C LYS A 29 -11.95 -7.03 1.81
N VAL A 30 -12.20 -6.94 0.50
CA VAL A 30 -13.06 -7.90 -0.23
C VAL A 30 -12.28 -9.08 -0.81
N SER A 31 -10.95 -8.98 -0.88
CA SER A 31 -10.10 -10.02 -1.46
C SER A 31 -9.81 -11.12 -0.44
N ARG A 32 -9.80 -12.38 -0.88
CA ARG A 32 -9.37 -13.52 -0.03
C ARG A 32 -7.89 -13.48 0.30
N GLU A 33 -7.08 -12.96 -0.60
CA GLU A 33 -5.64 -12.82 -0.47
C GLU A 33 -5.20 -11.55 -1.19
N THR A 34 -4.31 -10.78 -0.57
CA THR A 34 -3.68 -9.62 -1.20
C THR A 34 -2.18 -9.87 -1.26
N ILE A 35 -1.66 -10.03 -2.48
CA ILE A 35 -0.22 -10.15 -2.73
C ILE A 35 0.35 -8.75 -3.01
N LEU A 36 1.26 -8.29 -2.15
CA LEU A 36 1.97 -7.02 -2.32
C LEU A 36 3.13 -7.21 -3.31
N VAL A 37 3.26 -6.30 -4.27
CA VAL A 37 4.38 -6.27 -5.23
C VAL A 37 5.12 -4.94 -5.05
N ALA A 38 6.34 -5.01 -4.54
CA ALA A 38 7.18 -3.85 -4.28
C ALA A 38 8.68 -4.23 -4.34
N ASP A 39 9.52 -3.27 -4.70
CA ASP A 39 10.97 -3.39 -4.61
C ASP A 39 11.48 -2.88 -3.25
N SER A 40 12.75 -3.19 -2.92
CA SER A 40 13.34 -2.84 -1.62
C SER A 40 13.43 -1.33 -1.37
N SER A 41 13.41 -0.49 -2.41
CA SER A 41 13.46 0.97 -2.24
C SER A 41 12.18 1.56 -1.64
N LYS A 42 11.10 0.78 -1.50
CA LYS A 42 9.82 1.21 -0.92
C LYS A 42 9.81 1.13 0.62
N PHE A 43 10.75 0.40 1.23
CA PHE A 43 10.82 0.25 2.69
C PHE A 43 11.29 1.53 3.38
N GLY A 44 10.68 1.83 4.53
CA GLY A 44 11.00 3.01 5.35
C GLY A 44 10.52 4.33 4.77
N LYS A 45 9.84 4.32 3.61
CA LYS A 45 9.28 5.53 3.00
C LYS A 45 7.92 5.88 3.61
N ARG A 46 7.76 7.16 3.93
CA ARG A 46 6.44 7.80 4.05
C ARG A 46 6.20 8.54 2.74
N SER A 47 5.14 8.16 2.03
CA SER A 47 4.62 9.03 0.98
C SER A 47 3.90 10.19 1.65
N VAL A 48 4.26 11.41 1.28
CA VAL A 48 3.55 12.64 1.68
C VAL A 48 2.43 12.90 0.70
#